data_AF-A0A6S6WJT0-F1
#
_entry.id   AF-A0A6S6WJT0-F1
#
_cell.length_a   1.000
_cell.length_b   1.000
_cell.length_c   1.000
_cell.angle_alpha   90.00
_cell.angle_beta   90.00
_cell.angle_gamma   90.00
#
_symmetry.space_group_name_H-M   'P 1'
#
loop_
_entity.id
_entity.type
_entity.pdbx_description
1 polymer ?
#
loop_
_entity_poly.entity_id
_entity_poly.type
_entity_poly.pdbx_seq_one_letter_code
_entity_poly.pdbx_strand_id
1 'polypeptide(L)'
;MSLTPSSKTLYDIGHDDDGERWAGARLSNVLLSTQTIGTVVVARWYGGQNIGPIRFTHIENSAKAAIGAWKAADAVAQRESASKKRKAEEESRVCELVKNLQERDYNIFALRKLLGEKKAKLVGGLAVPLTPAKPVDYAGMSMEALARVDKARDATIAFVLKEIHKVDEELKLAEGLEEGEGREREKERERG
;
A
#
# COMPACT_ATOMS: atom_id res chain seq x y z
N MET A 1 2.56 -12.63 13.42
CA MET A 1 1.16 -13.04 13.70
C MET A 1 0.66 -12.20 14.87
N SER A 2 -0.25 -11.25 14.63
CA SER A 2 -0.84 -10.43 15.69
C SER A 2 -1.90 -11.24 16.44
N LEU A 3 -1.70 -11.46 17.74
CA LEU A 3 -2.57 -12.21 18.65
C LEU A 3 -3.35 -11.26 19.57
N THR A 4 -4.07 -10.29 19.01
CA THR A 4 -5.03 -9.50 19.80
C THR A 4 -6.44 -10.03 19.53
N PRO A 5 -7.13 -10.63 20.51
CA PRO A 5 -8.54 -10.95 20.36
C PRO A 5 -9.32 -9.64 20.22
N SER A 6 -10.03 -9.49 19.10
CA SER A 6 -10.98 -8.40 18.90
C SER A 6 -12.01 -8.44 20.04
N SER A 7 -11.98 -7.47 20.95
CA SER A 7 -12.99 -7.32 21.99
C SER A 7 -14.34 -7.02 21.31
N LYS A 8 -15.21 -8.01 21.23
CA LYS A 8 -16.57 -7.83 20.72
C LYS A 8 -17.37 -7.07 21.77
N THR A 9 -17.76 -5.83 21.47
CA THR A 9 -18.70 -5.08 22.31
C THR A 9 -20.01 -5.86 22.38
N LEU A 10 -20.41 -6.24 23.60
CA LEU A 10 -21.69 -6.86 23.86
C LEU A 10 -22.71 -5.76 24.11
N TYR A 11 -23.85 -5.83 23.42
CA TYR A 11 -24.97 -4.93 23.61
C TYR A 11 -26.10 -5.69 24.30
N ASP A 12 -26.75 -5.03 25.25
CA ASP A 12 -27.97 -5.52 25.88
C ASP A 12 -29.20 -4.84 25.26
N ILE A 13 -30.34 -5.52 25.31
CA ILE A 13 -31.61 -5.05 24.74
C ILE A 13 -32.47 -4.48 25.86
N GLY A 14 -32.74 -3.18 25.81
CA GLY A 14 -33.63 -2.48 26.75
C GLY A 14 -34.70 -1.65 26.02
N HIS A 15 -35.84 -1.43 26.67
CA HIS A 15 -36.89 -0.55 26.16
C HIS A 15 -37.61 0.21 27.29
N ASP A 16 -38.18 1.35 26.94
CA ASP A 16 -39.05 2.16 27.80
C ASP A 16 -40.30 2.54 27.00
N ASP A 17 -41.46 2.52 27.66
CA ASP A 17 -42.76 2.85 27.06
C ASP A 17 -43.08 4.35 27.09
N ASP A 18 -42.41 5.13 27.95
CA ASP A 18 -42.55 6.59 28.10
C ASP A 18 -44.00 7.11 27.95
N GLY A 19 -44.90 6.55 28.76
CA GLY A 19 -46.32 6.95 28.81
C GLY A 19 -47.25 6.27 27.79
N GLU A 20 -46.74 5.61 26.75
CA GLU A 20 -47.53 4.78 25.82
C GLU A 20 -47.24 3.29 26.06
N ARG A 21 -48.06 2.65 26.92
CA ARG A 21 -47.92 1.23 27.26
C ARG A 21 -47.77 0.37 25.99
N TRP A 22 -46.80 -0.55 26.03
CA TRP A 22 -46.42 -1.50 24.97
C TRP A 22 -45.65 -0.94 23.77
N ALA A 23 -45.40 0.38 23.71
CA ALA A 23 -44.66 0.97 22.60
C ALA A 23 -43.18 0.57 22.58
N GLY A 24 -42.53 0.54 23.75
CA GLY A 24 -41.11 0.21 23.89
C GLY A 24 -40.81 -1.22 23.43
N ALA A 25 -41.61 -2.19 23.88
CA ALA A 25 -41.47 -3.59 23.47
C ALA A 25 -41.63 -3.75 21.94
N ARG A 26 -42.56 -3.01 21.32
CA ARG A 26 -42.74 -3.01 19.86
C ARG A 26 -41.54 -2.42 19.12
N LEU A 27 -40.99 -1.30 19.60
CA LEU A 27 -39.80 -0.70 19.01
C LEU A 27 -38.56 -1.59 19.16
N SER A 28 -38.41 -2.28 20.29
CA SER A 28 -37.37 -3.31 20.47
C SER A 28 -37.47 -4.41 19.41
N ASN A 29 -38.68 -4.92 19.15
CA ASN A 29 -38.91 -5.88 18.08
C ASN A 29 -38.61 -5.32 16.68
N VAL A 30 -38.84 -4.02 16.44
CA VAL A 30 -38.44 -3.36 15.18
C VAL A 30 -36.92 -3.34 15.02
N LEU A 31 -36.17 -3.00 16.07
CA LEU A 31 -34.70 -3.06 16.04
C LEU A 31 -34.17 -4.46 15.76
N LEU A 32 -34.74 -5.47 16.43
CA LEU A 32 -34.40 -6.88 16.22
C LEU A 32 -34.71 -7.36 14.80
N SER A 33 -35.93 -7.12 14.32
CA SER A 33 -36.36 -7.55 12.98
C SER A 33 -35.60 -6.86 11.86
N THR A 34 -35.18 -5.62 12.07
CA THR A 34 -34.32 -4.90 11.13
C THR A 34 -32.84 -5.23 11.31
N GLN A 35 -32.43 -6.01 12.32
CA GLN A 35 -31.03 -6.31 12.64
C GLN A 35 -30.20 -5.02 12.76
N THR A 36 -30.73 -4.03 13.45
CA THR A 36 -30.09 -2.72 13.62
C THR A 36 -29.56 -2.61 15.05
N ILE A 37 -28.31 -2.18 15.19
CA ILE A 37 -27.69 -1.91 16.49
C ILE A 37 -27.76 -0.41 16.74
N GLY A 38 -28.37 0.00 17.85
CA GLY A 38 -28.50 1.40 18.23
C GLY A 38 -29.74 1.66 19.07
N THR A 39 -30.07 2.94 19.23
CA THR A 39 -31.25 3.41 19.96
C THR A 39 -32.22 4.08 19.00
N VAL A 40 -33.51 3.79 19.16
CA VAL A 40 -34.58 4.42 18.38
C VAL A 40 -35.55 5.08 19.33
N VAL A 41 -35.86 6.34 19.05
CA VAL A 41 -36.84 7.14 19.80
C VAL A 41 -37.92 7.57 18.82
N VAL A 42 -39.19 7.38 19.21
CA VAL A 42 -40.33 7.79 18.40
C VAL A 42 -41.21 8.72 19.23
N ALA A 43 -41.33 9.96 18.77
CA ALA A 43 -42.27 10.91 19.34
C ALA A 43 -43.63 10.79 18.64
N ARG A 44 -44.72 10.76 19.40
CA ARG A 44 -46.09 10.76 18.87
C ARG A 44 -46.92 11.83 19.55
N TRP A 45 -47.59 12.65 18.74
CA TRP A 45 -48.47 13.72 19.20
C TRP A 45 -49.94 13.31 19.13
N TYR A 46 -50.74 13.71 20.14
CA TYR A 46 -52.18 13.45 20.15
C TYR A 46 -52.93 14.52 19.34
N GLY A 47 -53.63 14.09 18.29
CA GLY A 47 -54.35 14.98 17.36
C GLY A 47 -55.83 15.19 17.67
N GLY A 48 -56.31 14.89 18.88
CA GLY A 48 -57.71 15.12 19.28
C GLY A 48 -58.68 13.95 19.07
N GLN A 49 -58.24 12.85 18.45
CA GLN A 49 -59.04 11.62 18.29
C GLN A 49 -58.23 10.40 18.74
N ASN A 50 -58.88 9.50 19.50
CA ASN A 50 -58.27 8.23 19.84
C ASN A 50 -58.38 7.25 18.67
N ILE A 51 -57.25 6.92 18.04
CA ILE A 51 -57.14 5.98 16.90
C ILE A 51 -56.98 4.52 17.34
N GLY A 52 -57.11 4.23 18.64
CA GLY A 52 -57.07 2.87 19.15
C GLY A 52 -55.73 2.18 18.85
N PRO A 53 -55.71 0.87 18.56
CA PRO A 53 -54.48 0.11 18.31
C PRO A 53 -53.66 0.57 17.10
N ILE A 54 -54.27 1.28 16.14
CA ILE A 54 -53.61 1.73 14.90
C ILE A 54 -52.40 2.63 15.20
N ARG A 55 -52.40 3.33 16.33
CA ARG A 55 -51.26 4.14 16.79
C ARG A 55 -49.95 3.38 16.86
N PHE A 56 -49.98 2.10 17.24
CA PHE A 56 -48.78 1.28 17.33
C PHE A 56 -48.20 0.99 15.94
N THR A 57 -49.06 0.79 14.94
CA THR A 57 -48.64 0.66 13.54
C THR A 57 -47.93 1.93 13.05
N HIS A 58 -48.41 3.13 13.42
CA HIS A 58 -47.73 4.38 13.10
C HIS A 58 -46.36 4.47 13.76
N ILE A 59 -46.25 4.10 15.04
CA ILE A 59 -44.99 4.09 15.79
C ILE A 59 -43.98 3.16 15.11
N GLU A 60 -44.39 1.92 14.80
CA GLU A 60 -43.52 0.93 14.15
C GLU A 60 -43.11 1.36 12.74
N ASN A 61 -44.05 1.86 11.93
CA ASN A 61 -43.75 2.29 10.57
C ASN A 61 -42.81 3.49 10.55
N SER A 62 -43.01 4.46 11.46
CA SER A 62 -42.11 5.60 11.62
C SER A 62 -40.69 5.15 11.97
N ALA A 63 -40.55 4.22 12.92
CA ALA A 63 -39.25 3.65 13.29
C ALA A 63 -38.59 2.90 12.11
N LYS A 64 -39.33 2.04 11.41
CA LYS A 64 -38.83 1.30 10.24
C LYS A 64 -38.36 2.24 9.13
N ALA A 65 -39.11 3.31 8.85
CA ALA A 65 -38.75 4.31 7.85
C ALA A 65 -37.45 5.04 8.22
N ALA A 66 -37.33 5.48 9.49
CA ALA A 66 -36.13 6.16 9.98
C ALA A 66 -34.88 5.25 9.91
N ILE A 67 -35.01 3.99 10.35
CA ILE A 67 -33.93 3.00 10.25
C ILE A 67 -33.55 2.76 8.80
N GLY A 68 -34.52 2.63 7.89
CA GLY A 68 -34.27 2.43 6.47
C GLY A 68 -33.49 3.60 5.85
N ALA A 69 -33.89 4.84 6.15
CA ALA A 69 -33.19 6.03 5.70
C ALA A 69 -31.75 6.11 6.24
N TRP A 70 -31.55 5.81 7.53
CA TRP A 70 -30.23 5.76 8.14
C TRP A 70 -29.33 4.71 7.49
N LYS A 71 -29.83 3.49 7.25
CA LYS A 71 -29.05 2.42 6.58
C LYS A 71 -28.64 2.80 5.17
N ALA A 72 -29.52 3.45 4.41
CA ALA A 72 -29.19 3.93 3.08
C ALA A 72 -28.09 5.00 3.13
N ALA A 73 -28.18 5.95 4.07
CA ALA A 73 -27.18 6.99 4.26
C ALA A 73 -25.82 6.41 4.72
N ASP A 74 -25.83 5.48 5.68
CA ASP A 74 -24.61 4.81 6.14
C ASP A 74 -23.95 4.00 5.01
N ALA A 75 -24.73 3.27 4.21
CA ALA A 75 -24.19 2.54 3.07
C ALA A 75 -23.50 3.44 2.03
N VAL A 76 -24.01 4.66 1.81
CA VAL A 76 -23.36 5.67 0.97
C VAL A 76 -22.08 6.17 1.63
N ALA A 77 -22.12 6.54 2.91
CA ALA A 77 -20.95 7.01 3.65
C ALA A 77 -19.82 5.97 3.70
N GLN A 78 -20.14 4.68 3.89
CA GLN A 78 -19.17 3.58 3.88
C GLN A 78 -18.54 3.38 2.48
N ARG A 79 -19.31 3.56 1.40
CA ARG A 79 -18.77 3.49 0.03
C ARG A 79 -17.83 4.65 -0.27
N GLU A 80 -18.19 5.85 0.15
CA GLU A 80 -17.33 7.03 0.02
C GLU A 80 -16.04 6.90 0.83
N SER A 81 -16.13 6.44 2.08
CA SER A 81 -14.95 6.21 2.93
C SER A 81 -14.06 5.12 2.36
N ALA A 82 -14.63 4.02 1.84
CA ALA A 82 -13.89 2.97 1.16
C ALA A 82 -13.22 3.47 -0.13
N SER A 83 -13.88 4.31 -0.92
CA SER A 83 -13.30 4.92 -2.13
C SER A 83 -12.14 5.85 -1.79
N LYS A 84 -12.31 6.73 -0.79
CA LYS A 84 -11.24 7.61 -0.28
C LYS A 84 -10.05 6.81 0.23
N LYS A 85 -10.30 5.75 0.99
CA LYS A 85 -9.25 4.85 1.48
C LYS A 85 -8.49 4.17 0.34
N ARG A 86 -9.20 3.64 -0.67
CA ARG A 86 -8.57 3.03 -1.86
C ARG A 86 -7.71 4.01 -2.64
N LYS A 87 -8.22 5.23 -2.85
CA LYS A 87 -7.47 6.29 -3.54
C LYS A 87 -6.21 6.68 -2.76
N ALA A 88 -6.32 6.84 -1.44
CA ALA A 88 -5.17 7.12 -0.59
C ALA A 88 -4.13 5.97 -0.58
N GLU A 89 -4.59 4.72 -0.54
CA GLU A 89 -3.71 3.55 -0.66
C GLU A 89 -3.01 3.49 -2.02
N GLU A 90 -3.73 3.80 -3.10
CA GLU A 90 -3.16 3.86 -4.45
C GLU A 90 -2.14 4.99 -4.59
N GLU A 91 -2.45 6.20 -4.10
CA GLU A 91 -1.52 7.33 -4.08
C GLU A 91 -0.27 7.03 -3.23
N SER A 92 -0.42 6.33 -2.10
CA SER A 92 0.72 5.87 -1.29
C SER A 92 1.61 4.91 -2.07
N ARG A 93 1.01 3.94 -2.78
CA ARG A 93 1.75 2.98 -3.62
C ARG A 93 2.48 3.67 -4.77
N VAL A 94 1.84 4.66 -5.41
CA VAL A 94 2.49 5.49 -6.44
C VAL A 94 3.71 6.19 -5.84
N CYS A 95 3.55 6.85 -4.70
CA CYS A 95 4.63 7.60 -4.04
C CYS A 95 5.81 6.70 -3.65
N GLU A 96 5.54 5.52 -3.10
CA GLU A 96 6.56 4.52 -2.78
C GLU A 96 7.30 4.03 -4.03
N LEU A 97 6.57 3.72 -5.11
CA LEU A 97 7.17 3.26 -6.35
C LEU A 97 8.04 4.34 -7.01
N VAL A 98 7.60 5.61 -6.98
CA VAL A 98 8.37 6.75 -7.48
C VAL A 98 9.69 6.89 -6.71
N LYS A 99 9.68 6.78 -5.38
CA LYS A 99 10.91 6.83 -4.57
C LYS A 99 11.87 5.70 -4.92
N ASN A 100 11.35 4.47 -5.00
CA ASN A 100 12.15 3.30 -5.37
C ASN A 100 12.81 3.46 -6.75
N LEU A 101 12.08 4.00 -7.73
CA LEU A 101 12.62 4.28 -9.06
C LEU A 101 13.75 5.32 -9.05
N GLN A 102 13.60 6.38 -8.26
CA GLN A 102 14.66 7.39 -8.09
C GLN A 102 15.92 6.80 -7.45
N GLU A 103 15.76 5.96 -6.42
CA GLU A 103 16.89 5.26 -5.80
C GLU A 103 17.57 4.27 -6.77
N ARG A 104 16.78 3.57 -7.60
CA ARG A 104 17.32 2.67 -8.62
C ARG A 104 18.10 3.41 -9.70
N ASP A 105 17.63 4.57 -10.14
CA ASP A 105 18.38 5.41 -11.08
C ASP A 105 19.73 5.86 -10.51
N TYR A 106 19.74 6.25 -9.23
CA TYR A 106 20.98 6.57 -8.52
C TYR A 106 21.92 5.37 -8.46
N ASN A 107 21.40 4.18 -8.12
CA ASN A 107 22.19 2.95 -8.10
C ASN A 107 22.74 2.59 -9.48
N ILE A 108 21.94 2.71 -10.54
CA ILE A 108 22.40 2.48 -11.93
C ILE A 108 23.53 3.43 -12.27
N PHE A 109 23.42 4.71 -11.91
CA PHE A 109 24.48 5.69 -12.14
C PHE A 109 25.77 5.30 -11.40
N ALA A 110 25.68 4.95 -10.11
CA ALA A 110 26.82 4.52 -9.32
C ALA A 110 27.48 3.25 -9.86
N LEU A 111 26.68 2.23 -10.20
CA LEU A 111 27.18 0.96 -10.75
C LEU A 111 27.84 1.15 -12.13
N ARG A 112 27.27 1.99 -13.00
CA ARG A 112 27.90 2.30 -14.30
C ARG A 112 29.21 3.04 -14.12
N LYS A 113 29.29 3.95 -13.14
CA LYS A 113 30.52 4.66 -12.79
C LYS A 113 31.61 3.66 -12.35
N LEU A 114 31.29 2.77 -11.42
CA LEU A 114 32.19 1.73 -10.95
C LEU A 114 32.65 0.78 -12.08
N LEU A 115 31.72 0.38 -12.95
CA LEU A 115 32.05 -0.43 -14.12
C LEU A 115 33.04 0.30 -15.04
N GLY A 116 32.85 1.59 -15.28
CA GLY A 116 33.77 2.42 -16.06
C GLY A 116 35.17 2.49 -15.43
N GLU A 117 35.26 2.70 -14.12
CA GLU A 117 36.52 2.71 -13.37
C GLU A 117 37.23 1.34 -13.42
N LYS A 118 36.50 0.23 -13.28
CA LYS A 118 37.06 -1.12 -13.38
C LYS A 118 37.54 -1.48 -14.79
N LYS A 119 36.76 -1.14 -15.82
CA LYS A 119 37.19 -1.31 -17.22
C LYS A 119 38.43 -0.48 -17.54
N ALA A 120 38.52 0.74 -17.00
CA ALA A 120 39.69 1.60 -17.17
C ALA A 120 40.95 1.01 -16.52
N LYS A 121 40.82 0.43 -15.31
CA LYS A 121 41.90 -0.32 -14.66
C LYS A 121 42.38 -1.50 -15.49
N LEU A 122 41.46 -2.29 -16.04
CA LEU A 122 41.79 -3.46 -16.85
C LEU A 122 42.56 -3.08 -18.13
N VAL A 123 42.18 -1.99 -18.79
CA VAL A 123 42.79 -1.54 -20.05
C VAL A 123 44.01 -0.62 -19.84
N GLY A 124 44.34 -0.26 -18.58
CA GLY A 124 45.46 0.63 -18.26
C GLY A 124 45.24 2.09 -18.70
N GLY A 125 43.98 2.53 -18.79
CA GLY A 125 43.59 3.86 -19.27
C GLY A 125 42.85 4.72 -18.23
N LEU A 126 42.52 5.96 -18.58
CA LEU A 126 41.67 6.84 -17.77
C LEU A 126 40.19 6.52 -18.00
N ALA A 127 39.40 6.50 -16.93
CA ALA A 127 37.96 6.26 -17.02
C ALA A 127 37.27 7.38 -17.82
N VAL A 128 36.52 7.01 -18.86
CA VAL A 128 35.73 7.97 -19.64
C VAL A 128 34.61 8.53 -18.76
N PRO A 129 34.46 9.87 -18.66
CA PRO A 129 33.38 10.45 -17.86
C PRO A 129 32.01 10.06 -18.44
N LEU A 130 31.13 9.51 -17.60
CA LEU A 130 29.75 9.25 -17.98
C LEU A 130 29.01 10.57 -18.17
N THR A 131 28.38 10.76 -19.33
CA THR A 131 27.49 11.88 -19.58
C THR A 131 26.29 11.79 -18.63
N PRO A 132 25.93 12.87 -17.90
CA PRO A 132 24.79 12.84 -16.99
C PRO A 132 23.49 12.54 -17.74
N ALA A 133 22.79 11.47 -17.33
CA ALA A 133 21.46 11.20 -17.86
C ALA A 133 20.46 12.23 -17.34
N LYS A 134 19.54 12.68 -18.20
CA LYS A 134 18.48 13.61 -17.80
C LYS A 134 17.56 12.93 -16.77
N PRO A 135 17.23 13.58 -15.64
CA PRO A 135 16.33 13.02 -14.66
C PRO A 135 14.93 12.79 -15.26
N VAL A 136 14.35 11.63 -14.98
CA VAL A 136 13.01 11.26 -15.46
C VAL A 136 11.97 11.75 -14.47
N ASP A 137 10.91 12.38 -14.98
CA ASP A 137 9.77 12.77 -14.15
C ASP A 137 8.80 11.59 -13.99
N TYR A 138 8.91 10.91 -12.85
CA TYR A 138 8.07 9.77 -12.50
C TYR A 138 6.70 10.19 -11.94
N ALA A 139 6.58 11.41 -11.38
CA ALA A 139 5.36 11.83 -10.71
C ALA A 139 4.17 12.00 -11.68
N GLY A 140 4.45 12.29 -12.95
CA GLY A 140 3.45 12.40 -14.01
C GLY A 140 3.04 11.07 -14.68
N MET A 141 3.61 9.94 -14.29
CA MET A 141 3.39 8.65 -14.96
C MET A 141 2.21 7.87 -14.36
N SER A 142 1.53 7.06 -15.18
CA SER A 142 0.53 6.11 -14.69
C SER A 142 1.19 4.93 -13.95
N MET A 143 0.44 4.24 -13.08
CA MET A 143 0.93 3.07 -12.36
C MET A 143 1.50 1.97 -13.28
N GLU A 144 0.87 1.73 -14.43
CA GLU A 144 1.36 0.77 -15.42
C GLU A 144 2.66 1.23 -16.10
N ALA A 145 2.81 2.53 -16.35
CA ALA A 145 4.05 3.09 -16.88
C ALA A 145 5.17 2.98 -15.83
N LEU A 146 4.91 3.34 -14.58
CA LEU A 146 5.85 3.20 -13.47
C LEU A 146 6.32 1.75 -13.32
N ALA A 147 5.41 0.77 -13.31
CA ALA A 147 5.76 -0.64 -13.19
C ALA A 147 6.61 -1.15 -14.38
N ARG A 148 6.34 -0.67 -15.60
CA ARG A 148 7.17 -1.01 -16.77
C ARG A 148 8.58 -0.44 -16.65
N VAL A 149 8.70 0.81 -16.21
CA VAL A 149 10.02 1.43 -16.00
C VAL A 149 10.78 0.72 -14.89
N ASP A 150 10.08 0.38 -13.80
CA ASP A 150 10.63 -0.35 -12.65
C ASP A 150 11.30 -1.66 -13.07
N LYS A 151 10.57 -2.48 -13.84
CA LYS A 151 11.10 -3.72 -14.42
C LYS A 151 12.30 -3.47 -15.36
N ALA A 152 12.27 -2.39 -16.13
CA ALA A 152 13.38 -2.04 -17.02
C ALA A 152 14.64 -1.58 -16.25
N ARG A 153 14.46 -0.88 -15.12
CA ARG A 153 15.57 -0.51 -14.23
C ARG A 153 16.19 -1.74 -13.56
N ASP A 154 15.38 -2.66 -13.06
CA ASP A 154 15.87 -3.93 -12.50
C ASP A 154 16.69 -4.73 -13.53
N ALA A 155 16.20 -4.85 -14.76
CA ALA A 155 16.94 -5.51 -15.83
C ALA A 155 18.27 -4.80 -16.14
N THR A 156 18.29 -3.46 -16.08
CA THR A 156 19.51 -2.66 -16.28
C THR A 156 20.52 -2.89 -15.15
N ILE A 157 20.07 -2.89 -13.89
CA ILE A 157 20.91 -3.17 -12.72
C ILE A 157 21.52 -4.56 -12.85
N ALA A 158 20.70 -5.57 -13.15
CA ALA A 158 21.16 -6.94 -13.33
C ALA A 158 22.21 -7.06 -14.45
N PHE A 159 22.00 -6.37 -15.58
CA PHE A 159 22.97 -6.34 -16.67
C PHE A 159 24.30 -5.70 -16.24
N VAL A 160 24.27 -4.54 -15.59
CA VAL A 160 25.48 -3.85 -15.13
C VAL A 160 26.25 -4.69 -14.10
N LEU A 161 25.55 -5.32 -13.15
CA LEU A 161 26.16 -6.22 -12.18
C LEU A 161 26.84 -7.41 -12.86
N LYS A 162 26.19 -8.03 -13.84
CA LYS A 162 26.77 -9.13 -14.62
C LYS A 162 28.06 -8.71 -15.34
N GLU A 163 28.06 -7.52 -15.93
CA GLU A 163 29.26 -6.97 -16.58
C GLU A 163 30.38 -6.65 -15.59
N ILE A 164 30.06 -6.12 -14.40
CA ILE A 164 31.05 -5.91 -13.32
C ILE A 164 31.67 -7.25 -12.92
N HIS A 165 30.86 -8.28 -12.67
CA HIS A 165 31.37 -9.61 -12.33
C HIS A 165 32.30 -10.17 -13.41
N LYS A 166 31.95 -9.99 -14.68
CA LYS A 166 32.80 -10.42 -15.79
C LYS A 166 34.16 -9.71 -15.77
N VAL A 167 34.17 -8.38 -15.62
CA VAL A 167 35.41 -7.58 -15.57
C VAL A 167 36.23 -7.93 -14.32
N ASP A 168 35.58 -8.22 -13.18
CA ASP A 168 36.25 -8.63 -11.95
C ASP A 168 36.96 -9.97 -12.09
N GLU A 169 36.33 -10.95 -12.75
CA GLU A 169 36.98 -12.22 -13.04
C GLU A 169 38.16 -12.05 -14.01
N GLU A 170 38.03 -11.20 -15.02
CA GLU A 170 39.13 -10.89 -15.95
C GLU A 170 40.30 -10.17 -15.25
N LEU A 171 40.01 -9.21 -14.36
CA LEU A 171 41.03 -8.54 -13.53
C LEU A 171 41.74 -9.53 -12.61
N LYS A 172 41.00 -10.41 -11.94
CA LYS A 172 41.56 -11.42 -11.05
C LYS A 172 42.46 -12.42 -11.80
N LEU A 173 42.09 -12.78 -13.02
CA LEU A 173 42.92 -13.62 -13.89
C LEU A 173 44.20 -12.90 -14.31
N ALA A 174 44.13 -11.61 -14.65
CA ALA A 174 45.30 -10.80 -14.99
C ALA A 174 46.28 -10.66 -13.81
N GLU A 175 45.76 -10.37 -12.61
CA GLU A 175 46.56 -10.30 -11.37
C GLU A 175 47.24 -11.65 -11.06
N GLY A 176 46.53 -12.77 -11.21
CA GLY A 176 47.08 -14.11 -10.98
C GLY A 176 48.18 -14.51 -11.98
N LEU A 177 48.13 -14.00 -13.22
CA LEU A 177 49.18 -14.21 -14.22
C LEU A 177 50.43 -13.36 -13.90
N GLU A 178 50.26 -12.11 -13.48
CA GLU A 178 51.39 -11.26 -13.06
C GLU A 178 52.09 -11.81 -11.80
N GLU A 179 51.34 -12.33 -10.82
CA GLU A 179 51.93 -13.01 -9.64
C GLU A 179 52.67 -14.30 -10.02
N GLY A 180 52.19 -15.02 -11.04
CA GLY A 180 52.83 -16.21 -11.59
C GLY A 180 54.16 -15.90 -12.27
N GLU A 181 54.18 -14.91 -13.16
CA GLU A 181 55.41 -14.43 -13.82
C GLU A 181 56.42 -13.85 -12.83
N GLY A 182 55.95 -13.15 -11.79
CA GLY A 182 56.80 -12.63 -10.72
C GLY A 182 57.53 -13.75 -9.97
N ARG A 183 56.82 -14.82 -9.61
CA ARG A 183 57.40 -16.00 -8.94
C ARG A 183 58.31 -16.82 -9.85
N GLU A 184 58.04 -16.89 -11.15
CA GLU A 184 58.92 -17.58 -12.11
C GLU A 184 60.24 -16.82 -12.29
N ARG A 185 60.19 -15.49 -12.48
CA ARG A 185 61.37 -14.64 -12.59
C ARG A 185 62.20 -14.59 -11.30
N GLU A 186 61.56 -14.68 -10.14
CA GLU A 186 62.24 -14.77 -8.84
C GLU A 186 62.96 -16.12 -8.68
N LYS A 187 62.31 -17.24 -9.05
CA LYS A 187 62.94 -18.57 -9.06
C LYS A 187 64.07 -18.71 -10.07
N GLU A 188 64.00 -18.01 -11.21
CA GLU A 188 65.06 -17.99 -12.21
C GLU A 188 66.28 -17.17 -11.73
N ARG A 189 66.04 -16.08 -10.98
CA ARG A 189 67.10 -15.29 -10.34
C ARG A 189 67.79 -15.99 -9.18
N GLU A 190 67.09 -16.85 -8.44
CA GLU A 190 67.71 -17.67 -7.37
C GLU A 190 68.49 -18.89 -7.91
N ARG A 191 68.35 -19.22 -9.19
CA ARG A 191 69.02 -20.38 -9.83
C ARG A 191 70.24 -20.02 -10.69
N GLY A 192 70.52 -18.73 -10.90
CA GLY A 192 71.73 -18.23 -11.59
C GLY A 192 72.76 -17.71 -10.60
#